data_AF-K8F458-F1
#
_entry.id   AF-K8F458-F1
#
_cell.length_a   1.000
_cell.length_b   1.000
_cell.length_c   1.000
_cell.angle_alpha   90.00
_cell.angle_beta   90.00
_cell.angle_gamma   90.00
#
_symmetry.space_group_name_H-M   'P 1'
#
loop_
_entity.id
_entity.type
_entity.pdbx_description
1 polymer ?
#
loop_
_entity_poly.entity_id
_entity_poly.type
_entity_poly.pdbx_seq_one_letter_code
_entity_poly.pdbx_strand_id
1 'polypeptide(L)'
;MSSKKEDEIHSANFLAQLKKLDCSQASIEQLSFWCQFHAKKASVLTPIWTESLRNSSNNQNVLAHVYLASDVIQNSRKKNKGEEWMKSWKSVMENSVKFVWEKCKNEAKIRASVKRMMDVWEERRVFGSRVKPKTWIASSDDDAEEEDMQKTNKRKNEMDTVAASKKSTTSVSKKQKADTPPPPLRQSHDIKEMKANYLEGEDALLAEALHEMEKCERDLAEAEKVYEEDVSGDLLNLLDAGKANEPMENLYKTPTEQLTALQKCENAWAKKRAAVEKMFKANATLTKRLAILNKTCEEREKENKEREKWLSKSPTVAVQISTARMKASKRNAAYVATGGDDGKKNSEELDNREEFVIPEPVDMDKSDGEGEEGEEDPEEYEP
;
A
#
# COMPACT_ATOMS: atom_id res chain seq x y z
N MET A 1 8.81 13.32 -32.75
CA MET A 1 7.88 12.16 -32.81
C MET A 1 7.82 11.32 -31.53
N SER A 2 8.80 11.41 -30.60
CA SER A 2 8.78 10.61 -29.34
C SER A 2 7.71 11.04 -28.34
N SER A 3 7.60 12.35 -28.04
CA SER A 3 6.70 12.87 -26.99
C SER A 3 5.21 12.51 -27.21
N LYS A 4 4.71 12.56 -28.46
CA LYS A 4 3.31 12.23 -28.76
C LYS A 4 2.98 10.74 -28.49
N LYS A 5 3.89 9.83 -28.87
CA LYS A 5 3.73 8.40 -28.59
C LYS A 5 3.77 8.10 -27.10
N GLU A 6 4.66 8.78 -26.37
CA GLU A 6 4.70 8.67 -24.92
C GLU A 6 3.39 9.15 -24.29
N ASP A 7 2.83 10.28 -24.71
CA ASP A 7 1.57 10.79 -24.17
C ASP A 7 0.38 9.86 -24.46
N GLU A 8 0.35 9.21 -25.63
CA GLU A 8 -0.64 8.19 -25.97
C GLU A 8 -0.57 6.97 -25.04
N ILE A 9 0.63 6.48 -24.72
CA ILE A 9 0.83 5.35 -23.80
C ILE A 9 0.35 5.71 -22.39
N HIS A 10 0.70 6.90 -21.88
CA HIS A 10 0.28 7.35 -20.57
C HIS A 10 -1.24 7.56 -20.51
N SER A 11 -1.83 8.08 -21.57
CA SER A 11 -3.28 8.28 -21.73
C SER A 11 -4.03 6.94 -21.70
N ALA A 12 -3.55 5.95 -22.45
CA ALA A 12 -4.13 4.61 -22.47
C ALA A 12 -4.02 3.90 -21.11
N ASN A 13 -2.84 3.99 -20.47
CA ASN A 13 -2.62 3.43 -19.14
C ASN A 13 -3.53 4.08 -18.09
N PHE A 14 -3.63 5.42 -18.10
CA PHE A 14 -4.50 6.15 -17.18
C PHE A 14 -5.97 5.75 -17.34
N LEU A 15 -6.45 5.67 -18.59
CA LEU A 15 -7.82 5.22 -18.86
C LEU A 15 -8.05 3.78 -18.38
N ALA A 16 -7.10 2.87 -18.58
CA ALA A 16 -7.20 1.49 -18.12
C ALA A 16 -7.28 1.40 -16.58
N GLN A 17 -6.52 2.25 -15.86
CA GLN A 17 -6.58 2.33 -14.40
C GLN A 17 -7.89 2.94 -13.92
N LEU A 18 -8.39 3.99 -14.57
CA LEU A 18 -9.68 4.61 -14.23
C LEU A 18 -10.87 3.65 -14.36
N LYS A 19 -10.83 2.75 -15.35
CA LYS A 19 -11.85 1.69 -15.52
C LYS A 19 -11.83 0.64 -14.41
N LYS A 20 -10.67 0.40 -13.79
CA LYS A 20 -10.48 -0.55 -12.68
C LYS A 20 -10.59 0.12 -11.31
N LEU A 21 -10.70 1.45 -11.26
CA LEU A 21 -10.74 2.21 -10.04
C LEU A 21 -11.97 1.84 -9.19
N ASP A 22 -11.74 1.62 -7.91
CA ASP A 22 -12.78 1.35 -6.92
C ASP A 22 -12.67 2.34 -5.76
N CYS A 23 -13.62 2.28 -4.82
CA CYS A 23 -13.61 3.14 -3.64
C CYS A 23 -12.61 2.66 -2.56
N SER A 24 -11.74 1.68 -2.85
CA SER A 24 -10.75 1.22 -1.88
C SER A 24 -9.63 2.24 -1.75
N GLN A 25 -9.15 2.41 -0.53
CA GLN A 25 -8.10 3.38 -0.21
C GLN A 25 -6.82 3.07 -1.00
N ALA A 26 -6.42 1.80 -1.08
CA ALA A 26 -5.21 1.37 -1.79
C ALA A 26 -5.28 1.66 -3.31
N SER A 27 -6.43 1.44 -3.95
CA SER A 27 -6.62 1.74 -5.38
C SER A 27 -6.54 3.24 -5.67
N ILE A 28 -7.21 4.05 -4.83
CA ILE A 28 -7.20 5.51 -4.93
C ILE A 28 -5.79 6.07 -4.72
N GLU A 29 -5.06 5.60 -3.70
CA GLU A 29 -3.70 6.05 -3.41
C GLU A 29 -2.71 5.68 -4.49
N GLN A 30 -2.74 4.44 -4.95
CA GLN A 30 -1.82 3.97 -5.98
C GLN A 30 -1.96 4.81 -7.26
N LEU A 31 -3.21 5.09 -7.68
CA LEU A 31 -3.46 5.92 -8.85
C LEU A 31 -3.17 7.40 -8.59
N SER A 32 -3.42 7.89 -7.38
CA SER A 32 -3.07 9.26 -6.98
C SER A 32 -1.56 9.50 -6.99
N PHE A 33 -0.77 8.55 -6.48
CA PHE A 33 0.68 8.59 -6.53
C PHE A 33 1.19 8.63 -7.98
N TRP A 34 0.61 7.82 -8.85
CA TRP A 34 0.90 7.85 -10.28
C TRP A 34 0.58 9.22 -10.90
N CYS A 35 -0.56 9.81 -10.56
CA CYS A 35 -0.93 11.15 -11.01
C CYS A 35 0.08 12.21 -10.53
N GLN A 36 0.52 12.13 -9.27
CA GLN A 36 1.53 13.04 -8.71
C GLN A 36 2.87 12.93 -9.44
N PHE A 37 3.31 11.72 -9.78
CA PHE A 37 4.54 11.49 -10.52
C PHE A 37 4.46 12.07 -11.95
N HIS A 38 3.31 11.94 -12.61
CA HIS A 38 3.07 12.45 -13.96
C HIS A 38 2.38 13.82 -13.99
N ALA A 39 2.59 14.68 -12.99
CA ALA A 39 1.91 15.97 -12.87
C ALA A 39 2.07 16.89 -14.09
N LYS A 40 3.22 16.82 -14.79
CA LYS A 40 3.50 17.54 -16.04
C LYS A 40 2.49 17.27 -17.18
N LYS A 41 1.75 16.17 -17.07
CA LYS A 41 0.78 15.70 -18.07
C LYS A 41 -0.68 15.96 -17.63
N ALA A 42 -0.90 16.67 -16.53
CA ALA A 42 -2.23 16.92 -15.98
C ALA A 42 -3.21 17.51 -17.01
N SER A 43 -2.75 18.40 -17.89
CA SER A 43 -3.58 19.01 -18.93
C SER A 43 -4.09 18.01 -19.96
N VAL A 44 -3.29 17.00 -20.31
CA VAL A 44 -3.64 15.94 -21.28
C VAL A 44 -4.51 14.87 -20.64
N LEU A 45 -4.27 14.55 -19.37
CA LEU A 45 -4.98 13.50 -18.64
C LEU A 45 -6.33 13.95 -18.07
N THR A 46 -6.52 15.24 -17.81
CA THR A 46 -7.78 15.79 -17.28
C THR A 46 -9.01 15.52 -18.17
N PRO A 47 -8.94 15.72 -19.51
CA PRO A 47 -10.02 15.32 -20.41
C PRO A 47 -10.38 13.84 -20.32
N ILE A 48 -9.37 12.97 -20.23
CA ILE A 48 -9.55 11.51 -20.14
C ILE A 48 -10.29 11.12 -18.85
N TRP A 49 -9.91 11.73 -17.72
CA TRP A 49 -10.62 11.55 -16.46
C TRP A 49 -12.09 12.00 -16.58
N THR A 50 -12.33 13.14 -17.21
CA THR A 50 -13.69 13.69 -17.37
C THR A 50 -14.55 12.80 -18.26
N GLU A 51 -14.00 12.29 -19.37
CA GLU A 51 -14.66 11.36 -20.28
C GLU A 51 -14.94 10.01 -19.59
N SER A 52 -13.96 9.46 -18.87
CA SER A 52 -14.14 8.23 -18.10
C SER A 52 -15.24 8.35 -17.04
N LEU A 53 -15.27 9.46 -16.30
CA LEU A 53 -16.30 9.75 -15.30
C LEU A 53 -17.70 9.82 -15.94
N ARG A 54 -17.83 10.42 -17.13
CA ARG A 54 -19.10 10.51 -17.86
C ARG A 54 -19.56 9.14 -18.37
N ASN A 55 -18.63 8.37 -18.93
CA ASN A 55 -18.89 7.07 -19.56
C ASN A 55 -19.03 5.91 -18.56
N SER A 56 -18.67 6.09 -17.29
CA SER A 56 -18.77 5.03 -16.28
C SER A 56 -20.22 4.64 -16.01
N SER A 57 -20.60 3.38 -16.19
CA SER A 57 -21.95 2.90 -15.88
C SER A 57 -22.17 2.62 -14.38
N ASN A 58 -21.10 2.47 -13.61
CA ASN A 58 -21.15 2.11 -12.20
C ASN A 58 -21.01 3.36 -11.33
N ASN A 59 -22.05 3.68 -10.56
CA ASN A 59 -22.08 4.84 -9.68
C ASN A 59 -21.01 4.79 -8.57
N GLN A 60 -20.58 3.61 -8.13
CA GLN A 60 -19.44 3.47 -7.20
C GLN A 60 -18.12 3.87 -7.87
N ASN A 61 -17.92 3.55 -9.15
CA ASN A 61 -16.74 3.97 -9.89
C ASN A 61 -16.78 5.48 -10.16
N VAL A 62 -17.97 6.07 -10.39
CA VAL A 62 -18.14 7.53 -10.46
C VAL A 62 -17.71 8.19 -9.15
N LEU A 63 -18.15 7.68 -7.99
CA LEU A 63 -17.72 8.18 -6.69
C LEU A 63 -16.19 8.03 -6.50
N ALA A 64 -15.62 6.90 -6.91
CA ALA A 64 -14.19 6.66 -6.85
C ALA A 64 -13.38 7.69 -7.68
N HIS A 65 -13.89 8.13 -8.83
CA HIS A 65 -13.25 9.20 -9.61
C HIS A 65 -13.21 10.54 -8.85
N VAL A 66 -14.25 10.86 -8.07
CA VAL A 66 -14.28 12.07 -7.25
C VAL A 66 -13.34 11.93 -6.06
N TYR A 67 -13.25 10.74 -5.44
CA TYR A 67 -12.27 10.48 -4.38
C TYR A 67 -10.83 10.58 -4.87
N LEU A 68 -10.52 10.02 -6.04
CA LEU A 68 -9.21 10.20 -6.69
C LEU A 68 -8.88 11.69 -6.87
N ALA A 69 -9.84 12.46 -7.38
CA ALA A 69 -9.63 13.89 -7.57
C ALA A 69 -9.38 14.62 -6.25
N SER A 70 -10.13 14.27 -5.22
CA SER A 70 -9.95 14.81 -3.87
C SER A 70 -8.56 14.49 -3.31
N ASP A 71 -8.09 13.26 -3.47
CA ASP A 71 -6.79 12.82 -2.95
C ASP A 71 -5.63 13.50 -3.68
N VAL A 72 -5.66 13.54 -5.02
CA VAL A 72 -4.61 14.19 -5.82
C VAL A 72 -4.56 15.71 -5.53
N ILE A 73 -5.69 16.39 -5.34
CA ILE A 73 -5.71 17.83 -4.98
C ILE A 73 -5.23 18.07 -3.54
N GLN A 74 -5.51 17.15 -2.62
CA GLN A 74 -5.02 17.27 -1.25
C GLN A 74 -3.51 17.06 -1.18
N ASN A 75 -3.01 16.04 -1.88
CA ASN A 75 -1.59 15.72 -1.92
C ASN A 75 -0.77 16.72 -2.75
N SER A 76 -1.37 17.38 -3.75
CA SER A 76 -0.70 18.42 -4.53
C SER A 76 -0.25 19.61 -3.70
N ARG A 77 -0.98 19.94 -2.62
CA ARG A 77 -0.65 21.07 -1.71
C ARG A 77 0.54 20.78 -0.81
N LYS A 78 0.79 19.52 -0.44
CA LYS A 78 1.85 19.15 0.52
C LYS A 78 3.25 19.14 -0.11
N LYS A 79 3.36 18.84 -1.42
CA LYS A 79 4.65 18.58 -2.09
C LYS A 79 5.06 19.57 -3.17
N ASN A 80 4.31 20.67 -3.41
CA ASN A 80 4.50 21.64 -4.52
C ASN A 80 4.59 21.04 -5.95
N LYS A 81 4.47 19.71 -6.10
CA LYS A 81 4.64 18.96 -7.36
C LYS A 81 3.33 18.66 -8.09
N GLY A 82 2.18 19.11 -7.59
CA GLY A 82 0.86 18.82 -8.18
C GLY A 82 0.01 20.05 -8.51
N GLU A 83 0.61 21.26 -8.52
CA GLU A 83 -0.14 22.49 -8.82
C GLU A 83 -0.77 22.46 -10.22
N GLU A 84 -0.17 21.73 -11.16
CA GLU A 84 -0.69 21.54 -12.51
C GLU A 84 -2.01 20.76 -12.55
N TRP A 85 -2.16 19.74 -11.70
CA TRP A 85 -3.42 19.01 -11.53
C TRP A 85 -4.50 19.90 -10.96
N MET A 86 -4.17 20.67 -9.93
CA MET A 86 -5.08 21.63 -9.33
C MET A 86 -5.55 22.67 -10.35
N LYS A 87 -4.65 23.23 -11.16
CA LYS A 87 -4.96 24.19 -12.23
C LYS A 87 -5.87 23.57 -13.29
N SER A 88 -5.55 22.36 -13.75
CA SER A 88 -6.30 21.67 -14.81
C SER A 88 -7.69 21.23 -14.33
N TRP A 89 -7.80 20.71 -13.10
CA TRP A 89 -9.08 20.26 -12.58
C TRP A 89 -9.99 21.39 -12.13
N LYS A 90 -9.46 22.54 -11.73
CA LYS A 90 -10.28 23.69 -11.34
C LYS A 90 -11.29 24.10 -12.42
N SER A 91 -10.95 23.98 -13.71
CA SER A 91 -11.85 24.35 -14.81
C SER A 91 -12.93 23.31 -15.10
N VAL A 92 -12.69 22.03 -14.80
CA VAL A 92 -13.65 20.94 -15.08
C VAL A 92 -14.46 20.52 -13.86
N MET A 93 -13.99 20.83 -12.65
CA MET A 93 -14.54 20.26 -11.42
C MET A 93 -16.02 20.59 -11.19
N GLU A 94 -16.42 21.84 -11.39
CA GLU A 94 -17.81 22.26 -11.20
C GLU A 94 -18.78 21.45 -12.09
N ASN A 95 -18.43 21.31 -13.37
CA ASN A 95 -19.23 20.55 -14.32
C ASN A 95 -19.25 19.05 -14.01
N SER A 96 -18.12 18.50 -13.54
CA SER A 96 -18.03 17.10 -13.13
C SER A 96 -18.85 16.82 -11.88
N VAL A 97 -18.78 17.67 -10.85
CA VAL A 97 -19.57 17.50 -9.61
C VAL A 97 -21.06 17.62 -9.90
N LYS A 98 -21.51 18.60 -10.69
CA LYS A 98 -22.91 18.72 -11.13
C LYS A 98 -23.39 17.46 -11.85
N PHE A 99 -22.56 16.91 -12.73
CA PHE A 99 -22.87 15.66 -13.42
C PHE A 99 -23.00 14.48 -12.45
N VAL A 100 -22.08 14.32 -11.50
CA VAL A 100 -22.16 13.25 -10.49
C VAL A 100 -23.40 13.41 -9.62
N TRP A 101 -23.72 14.63 -9.21
CA TRP A 101 -24.91 14.93 -8.41
C TRP A 101 -26.20 14.50 -9.11
N GLU A 102 -26.35 14.87 -10.38
CA GLU A 102 -27.53 14.51 -11.17
C GLU A 102 -27.59 13.00 -11.47
N LYS A 103 -26.45 12.42 -11.88
CA LYS A 103 -26.37 10.99 -12.19
C LYS A 103 -26.69 10.10 -10.99
N CYS A 104 -26.29 10.52 -9.80
CA CYS A 104 -26.50 9.78 -8.56
C CYS A 104 -27.72 10.26 -7.77
N LYS A 105 -28.70 10.92 -8.42
CA LYS A 105 -29.90 11.46 -7.76
C LYS A 105 -30.65 10.43 -6.90
N ASN A 106 -30.70 9.19 -7.37
CA ASN A 106 -31.37 8.07 -6.69
C ASN A 106 -30.47 7.34 -5.66
N GLU A 107 -29.21 7.73 -5.50
CA GLU A 107 -28.26 7.09 -4.59
C GLU A 107 -27.89 7.97 -3.40
N ALA A 108 -28.75 7.96 -2.38
CA ALA A 108 -28.61 8.80 -1.18
C ALA A 108 -27.22 8.69 -0.50
N LYS A 109 -26.62 7.49 -0.45
CA LYS A 109 -25.29 7.27 0.13
C LYS A 109 -24.19 8.01 -0.64
N ILE A 110 -24.24 7.99 -1.97
CA ILE A 110 -23.25 8.68 -2.81
C ILE A 110 -23.45 10.19 -2.70
N ARG A 111 -24.70 10.67 -2.72
CA ARG A 111 -25.01 12.10 -2.52
C ARG A 111 -24.51 12.61 -1.17
N ALA A 112 -24.69 11.85 -0.09
CA ALA A 112 -24.15 12.22 1.22
C ALA A 112 -22.61 12.34 1.21
N SER A 113 -21.92 11.41 0.55
CA SER A 113 -20.46 11.45 0.39
C SER A 113 -19.99 12.65 -0.44
N VAL A 114 -20.68 12.95 -1.56
CA VAL A 114 -20.37 14.11 -2.40
C VAL A 114 -20.63 15.42 -1.67
N LYS A 115 -21.76 15.54 -0.94
CA LYS A 115 -22.09 16.70 -0.09
C LYS A 115 -21.00 16.95 0.95
N ARG A 116 -20.61 15.91 1.69
CA ARG A 116 -19.51 15.98 2.66
C ARG A 116 -18.19 16.41 2.01
N MET A 117 -17.92 15.96 0.79
CA MET A 117 -16.70 16.35 0.08
C MET A 117 -16.70 17.83 -0.28
N MET A 118 -17.84 18.37 -0.72
CA MET A 118 -17.99 19.81 -0.99
C MET A 118 -17.80 20.63 0.30
N ASP A 119 -18.32 20.13 1.43
CA ASP A 119 -18.09 20.74 2.74
C ASP A 119 -16.59 20.81 3.08
N VAL A 120 -15.88 19.70 2.95
CA VAL A 120 -14.43 19.61 3.22
C VAL A 120 -13.63 20.51 2.28
N TRP A 121 -14.01 20.59 1.00
CA TRP A 121 -13.31 21.42 0.03
C TRP A 121 -13.49 22.92 0.29
N GLU A 122 -14.68 23.33 0.74
CA GLU A 122 -14.94 24.70 1.15
C GLU A 122 -14.20 25.06 2.45
N GLU A 123 -14.29 24.19 3.48
CA GLU A 123 -13.62 24.37 4.77
C GLU A 123 -12.10 24.53 4.60
N ARG A 124 -11.49 23.66 3.77
CA ARG A 124 -10.04 23.67 3.52
C ARG A 124 -9.61 24.69 2.45
N ARG A 125 -10.53 25.48 1.92
CA ARG A 125 -10.33 26.47 0.85
C ARG A 125 -9.57 25.87 -0.35
N VAL A 126 -9.94 24.66 -0.75
CA VAL A 126 -9.23 23.91 -1.79
C VAL A 126 -9.11 24.72 -3.07
N PHE A 127 -10.16 25.39 -3.54
CA PHE A 127 -10.11 26.22 -4.75
C PHE A 127 -9.90 27.72 -4.48
N GLY A 128 -9.54 28.09 -3.25
CA GLY A 128 -9.49 29.45 -2.74
C GLY A 128 -10.86 29.96 -2.26
N SER A 129 -10.88 31.17 -1.68
CA SER A 129 -12.09 31.74 -1.06
C SER A 129 -13.18 32.20 -2.03
N ARG A 130 -12.85 32.35 -3.32
CA ARG A 130 -13.81 32.80 -4.36
C ARG A 130 -14.70 31.69 -4.89
N VAL A 131 -14.29 30.43 -4.77
CA VAL A 131 -15.04 29.28 -5.26
C VAL A 131 -15.74 28.63 -4.08
N LYS A 132 -17.04 28.40 -4.20
CA LYS A 132 -17.86 27.76 -3.16
C LYS A 132 -18.40 26.41 -3.67
N PRO A 133 -17.68 25.30 -3.46
CA PRO A 133 -18.07 24.00 -3.99
C PRO A 133 -19.49 23.55 -3.59
N LYS A 134 -19.99 23.96 -2.42
CA LYS A 134 -21.36 23.65 -1.99
C LYS A 134 -22.43 24.20 -2.94
N THR A 135 -22.21 25.34 -3.61
CA THR A 135 -23.19 25.90 -4.53
C THR A 135 -23.31 25.10 -5.82
N TRP A 136 -22.42 24.13 -6.07
CA TRP A 136 -22.49 23.27 -7.24
C TRP A 136 -23.55 22.16 -7.11
N ILE A 137 -23.94 21.82 -5.88
CA ILE A 137 -24.92 20.77 -5.59
C ILE A 137 -26.25 21.33 -5.05
N ALA A 138 -26.28 22.62 -4.72
CA ALA A 138 -27.50 23.30 -4.28
C ALA A 138 -28.37 23.67 -5.49
N SER A 139 -29.19 22.71 -5.95
CA SER A 139 -30.41 23.02 -6.71
C SER A 139 -31.58 23.04 -5.73
N SER A 140 -32.51 23.96 -5.91
CA SER A 140 -33.58 24.38 -4.97
C SER A 140 -34.60 23.30 -4.53
N ASP A 141 -34.36 22.01 -4.80
CA ASP A 141 -35.35 20.94 -4.66
C ASP A 141 -35.05 19.91 -3.55
N ASP A 142 -33.92 20.01 -2.84
CA ASP A 142 -33.46 18.95 -1.91
C ASP A 142 -33.74 19.20 -0.41
N ASP A 143 -34.38 20.32 -0.03
CA ASP A 143 -34.69 20.62 1.37
C ASP A 143 -35.87 19.79 1.94
N ALA A 144 -36.52 18.94 1.14
CA ALA A 144 -37.73 18.21 1.53
C ALA A 144 -37.50 16.79 2.11
N GLU A 145 -36.33 16.18 1.91
CA GLU A 145 -36.11 14.76 2.29
C GLU A 145 -35.26 14.54 3.57
N GLU A 146 -34.68 15.59 4.17
CA GLU A 146 -33.86 15.45 5.40
C GLU A 146 -34.69 15.19 6.67
N GLU A 147 -36.02 15.33 6.67
CA GLU A 147 -36.85 15.14 7.87
C GLU A 147 -37.15 13.68 8.26
N ASP A 148 -37.02 12.71 7.35
CA ASP A 148 -37.48 11.33 7.62
C ASP A 148 -36.39 10.44 8.23
N MET A 149 -35.11 10.68 7.88
CA MET A 149 -34.01 9.80 8.31
C MET A 149 -33.48 10.09 9.74
N GLN A 150 -33.84 11.25 10.33
CA GLN A 150 -33.44 11.61 11.71
C GLN A 150 -34.47 11.20 12.79
N LYS A 151 -35.73 10.90 12.42
CA LYS A 151 -36.78 10.48 13.37
C LYS A 151 -36.61 9.04 13.88
N THR A 152 -35.91 8.18 13.14
CA THR A 152 -35.72 6.75 13.50
C THR A 152 -34.64 6.53 14.56
N ASN A 153 -33.60 7.38 14.59
CA ASN A 153 -32.54 7.29 15.62
C ASN A 153 -32.90 7.96 16.95
N LYS A 154 -33.90 8.83 16.99
CA LYS A 154 -34.32 9.53 18.22
C LYS A 154 -35.24 8.69 19.12
N ARG A 155 -35.95 7.70 18.56
CA ARG A 155 -36.89 6.83 19.31
C ARG A 155 -36.25 5.74 20.17
N LYS A 156 -34.92 5.60 20.18
CA LYS A 156 -34.22 4.54 20.92
C LYS A 156 -33.40 5.02 22.12
N ASN A 157 -33.34 6.33 22.36
CA ASN A 157 -32.49 6.95 23.40
C ASN A 157 -33.25 7.63 24.56
N GLU A 158 -34.57 7.45 24.66
CA GLU A 158 -35.40 8.00 25.76
C GLU A 158 -36.10 6.88 26.56
N MET A 159 -35.34 5.85 26.97
CA MET A 159 -35.74 5.03 28.12
C MET A 159 -34.47 4.71 28.92
N ASP A 160 -34.56 4.96 30.23
CA ASP A 160 -33.60 4.64 31.30
C ASP A 160 -32.50 5.66 31.60
N THR A 161 -32.90 6.74 32.27
CA THR A 161 -32.05 7.46 33.23
C THR A 161 -32.52 7.20 34.66
N VAL A 162 -31.87 6.30 35.40
CA VAL A 162 -31.59 6.52 36.84
C VAL A 162 -30.52 5.55 37.38
N ALA A 163 -29.54 6.14 38.07
CA ALA A 163 -28.83 5.65 39.27
C ALA A 163 -27.28 5.51 39.20
N ALA A 164 -26.65 6.45 39.93
CA ALA A 164 -25.53 6.27 40.87
C ALA A 164 -24.14 5.76 40.42
N SER A 165 -23.22 6.73 40.29
CA SER A 165 -22.05 6.95 41.16
C SER A 165 -21.09 5.78 41.54
N LYS A 166 -19.81 5.97 41.17
CA LYS A 166 -18.51 5.60 41.80
C LYS A 166 -17.70 4.37 41.29
N LYS A 167 -16.46 4.72 40.90
CA LYS A 167 -15.13 4.09 41.12
C LYS A 167 -14.68 2.84 40.31
N SER A 168 -13.61 3.09 39.54
CA SER A 168 -12.35 2.33 39.37
C SER A 168 -12.30 0.91 38.77
N THR A 169 -11.19 0.74 38.02
CA THR A 169 -10.42 -0.49 37.71
C THR A 169 -10.95 -1.49 36.68
N THR A 170 -10.19 -1.56 35.58
CA THR A 170 -9.67 -2.76 34.89
C THR A 170 -10.55 -4.03 34.88
N SER A 171 -11.02 -4.42 33.70
CA SER A 171 -10.81 -5.77 33.15
C SER A 171 -11.46 -5.95 31.78
N VAL A 172 -10.74 -6.72 30.97
CA VAL A 172 -11.00 -7.19 29.61
C VAL A 172 -12.26 -8.06 29.58
N SER A 173 -13.09 -7.89 28.55
CA SER A 173 -13.78 -9.01 27.89
C SER A 173 -14.36 -8.63 26.51
N LYS A 174 -13.88 -9.40 25.53
CA LYS A 174 -14.32 -9.58 24.14
C LYS A 174 -15.85 -9.48 23.94
N LYS A 175 -16.29 -8.67 22.98
CA LYS A 175 -17.51 -8.95 22.21
C LYS A 175 -17.34 -8.50 20.77
N GLN A 176 -17.33 -9.48 19.87
CA GLN A 176 -17.33 -9.33 18.42
C GLN A 176 -18.55 -8.51 17.97
N LYS A 177 -18.33 -7.48 17.14
CA LYS A 177 -19.33 -6.94 16.21
C LYS A 177 -18.63 -6.58 14.90
N ALA A 178 -19.00 -7.34 13.87
CA ALA A 178 -18.79 -6.98 12.47
C ALA A 178 -19.68 -5.78 12.09
N ASP A 179 -19.27 -5.11 11.01
CA ASP A 179 -19.97 -4.05 10.26
C ASP A 179 -20.04 -2.65 10.86
N THR A 180 -18.86 -2.07 11.10
CA THR A 180 -18.68 -0.61 11.01
C THR A 180 -17.48 -0.34 10.11
N PRO A 181 -17.60 0.41 8.99
CA PRO A 181 -16.44 0.84 8.22
C PRO A 181 -15.56 1.71 9.12
N PRO A 182 -14.23 1.48 9.16
CA PRO A 182 -13.36 2.23 10.06
C PRO A 182 -13.44 3.73 9.73
N PRO A 183 -13.35 4.61 10.74
CA PRO A 183 -13.23 6.05 10.50
C PRO A 183 -12.01 6.31 9.61
N PRO A 184 -12.03 7.34 8.74
CA PRO A 184 -10.89 7.63 7.88
C PRO A 184 -9.70 7.92 8.79
N LEU A 185 -8.77 6.96 8.80
CA LEU A 185 -7.50 7.09 9.46
C LEU A 185 -6.84 8.31 8.83
N ARG A 186 -6.53 9.33 9.64
CA ARG A 186 -5.55 10.34 9.25
C ARG A 186 -4.28 9.56 8.93
N GLN A 187 -3.97 9.40 7.65
CA GLN A 187 -2.66 8.87 7.28
C GLN A 187 -1.63 9.95 7.60
N SER A 188 -0.89 9.75 8.68
CA SER A 188 0.44 10.33 8.71
C SER A 188 1.26 9.58 7.66
N HIS A 189 2.03 10.32 6.89
CA HIS A 189 3.02 9.76 5.97
C HIS A 189 4.30 9.37 6.73
N ASP A 190 4.20 9.12 8.02
CA ASP A 190 5.34 8.73 8.82
C ASP A 190 5.53 7.23 8.66
N ILE A 191 6.67 6.82 8.10
CA ILE A 191 7.07 5.40 7.97
C ILE A 191 6.97 4.71 9.34
N LYS A 192 7.13 5.48 10.42
CA LYS A 192 6.94 5.05 11.81
C LYS A 192 5.51 4.61 12.15
N GLU A 193 4.48 5.24 11.59
CA GLU A 193 3.08 4.83 11.75
C GLU A 193 2.71 3.64 10.84
N MET A 194 3.30 3.53 9.63
CA MET A 194 3.10 2.35 8.79
C MET A 194 3.68 1.07 9.42
N LYS A 195 4.86 1.19 10.05
CA LYS A 195 5.47 0.11 10.86
C LYS A 195 4.55 -0.37 11.98
N ALA A 196 3.85 0.53 12.66
CA ALA A 196 3.06 0.19 13.83
C ALA A 196 1.76 -0.58 13.50
N ASN A 197 1.25 -0.46 12.27
CA ASN A 197 -0.11 -0.89 11.94
C ASN A 197 -0.20 -1.94 10.82
N TYR A 198 0.83 -2.11 9.96
CA TYR A 198 0.68 -2.87 8.70
C TYR A 198 1.86 -3.75 8.28
N LEU A 199 3.01 -3.68 8.95
CA LEU A 199 4.22 -4.40 8.54
C LEU A 199 4.64 -5.38 9.64
N GLU A 200 4.83 -6.64 9.28
CA GLU A 200 5.34 -7.69 10.16
C GLU A 200 6.67 -8.24 9.62
N GLY A 201 7.51 -8.78 10.51
CA GLY A 201 8.74 -9.47 10.13
C GLY A 201 9.79 -8.59 9.42
N GLU A 202 10.31 -9.09 8.30
CA GLU A 202 11.44 -8.51 7.56
C GLU A 202 11.09 -7.18 6.87
N ASP A 203 9.84 -7.01 6.45
CA ASP A 203 9.36 -5.78 5.82
C ASP A 203 9.30 -4.60 6.82
N ALA A 204 8.97 -4.87 8.08
CA ALA A 204 9.02 -3.86 9.15
C ALA A 204 10.46 -3.41 9.44
N LEU A 205 11.42 -4.33 9.37
CA LEU A 205 12.84 -4.05 9.56
C LEU A 205 13.44 -3.30 8.37
N LEU A 206 12.98 -3.56 7.15
CA LEU A 206 13.35 -2.75 5.98
C LEU A 206 12.82 -1.33 6.10
N ALA A 207 11.55 -1.17 6.50
CA ALA A 207 10.95 0.14 6.70
C ALA A 207 11.70 0.98 7.76
N GLU A 208 12.13 0.33 8.85
CA GLU A 208 12.97 0.97 9.87
C GLU A 208 14.35 1.38 9.33
N ALA A 209 15.00 0.51 8.54
CA ALA A 209 16.27 0.83 7.91
C ALA A 209 16.14 2.00 6.91
N LEU A 210 15.05 2.06 6.14
CA LEU A 210 14.75 3.17 5.23
C LEU A 210 14.53 4.48 5.98
N HIS A 211 13.75 4.46 7.05
CA HIS A 211 13.54 5.66 7.87
C HIS A 211 14.83 6.15 8.53
N GLU A 212 15.68 5.24 9.00
CA GLU A 212 16.98 5.62 9.57
C GLU A 212 17.93 6.18 8.50
N MET A 213 17.89 5.67 7.26
CA MET A 213 18.64 6.30 6.15
C MET A 213 18.13 7.71 5.85
N GLU A 214 16.82 7.92 5.73
CA GLU A 214 16.25 9.25 5.44
C GLU A 214 16.58 10.26 6.55
N LYS A 215 16.66 9.80 7.80
CA LYS A 215 17.14 10.61 8.91
C LYS A 215 18.64 10.92 8.78
N CYS A 216 19.48 9.92 8.50
CA CYS A 216 20.91 10.14 8.32
C CYS A 216 21.22 11.08 7.13
N GLU A 217 20.42 11.03 6.05
CA GLU A 217 20.57 11.92 4.89
C GLU A 217 20.30 13.38 5.27
N ARG A 218 19.28 13.62 6.11
CA ARG A 218 19.00 14.96 6.64
C ARG A 218 20.13 15.45 7.55
N ASP A 219 20.61 14.60 8.45
CA ASP A 219 21.73 14.93 9.33
C ASP A 219 23.01 15.23 8.54
N LEU A 220 23.26 14.48 7.45
CA LEU A 220 24.38 14.73 6.53
C LEU A 220 24.23 16.06 5.79
N ALA A 221 23.05 16.35 5.26
CA ALA A 221 22.78 17.61 4.56
C ALA A 221 22.95 18.83 5.48
N GLU A 222 22.52 18.72 6.75
CA GLU A 222 22.74 19.77 7.75
C GLU A 222 24.23 19.92 8.07
N ALA A 223 24.95 18.81 8.28
CA ALA A 223 26.38 18.84 8.53
C ALA A 223 27.19 19.38 7.34
N GLU A 224 26.76 19.09 6.11
CA GLU A 224 27.36 19.61 4.89
C GLU A 224 27.12 21.12 4.74
N LYS A 225 25.91 21.60 5.06
CA LYS A 225 25.64 23.03 5.10
C LYS A 225 26.54 23.75 6.11
N VAL A 226 26.67 23.22 7.33
CA VAL A 226 27.57 23.78 8.35
C VAL A 226 29.03 23.74 7.88
N TYR A 227 29.43 22.68 7.18
CA TYR A 227 30.76 22.58 6.58
C TYR A 227 31.01 23.66 5.53
N GLU A 228 30.09 23.89 4.60
CA GLU A 228 30.24 24.94 3.58
C GLU A 228 30.19 26.36 4.18
N GLU A 229 29.47 26.56 5.29
CA GLU A 229 29.39 27.86 5.97
C GLU A 229 30.64 28.15 6.82
N ASP A 230 31.14 27.17 7.57
CA ASP A 230 32.24 27.36 8.52
C ASP A 230 33.63 27.07 7.92
N VAL A 231 33.72 26.26 6.87
CA VAL A 231 34.98 25.92 6.20
C VAL A 231 35.12 26.71 4.90
N SER A 232 35.87 27.81 4.96
CA SER A 232 36.19 28.57 3.75
C SER A 232 37.06 27.75 2.80
N GLY A 233 36.68 27.68 1.51
CA GLY A 233 37.46 26.99 0.48
C GLY A 233 38.91 27.52 0.36
N ASP A 234 39.12 28.80 0.67
CA ASP A 234 40.46 29.40 0.71
C ASP A 234 41.33 28.80 1.82
N LEU A 235 40.73 28.52 2.99
CA LEU A 235 41.42 27.91 4.13
C LEU A 235 41.77 26.44 3.82
N LEU A 236 40.86 25.70 3.19
CA LEU A 236 41.10 24.32 2.76
C LEU A 236 42.26 24.22 1.77
N ASN A 237 42.28 25.09 0.75
CA ASN A 237 43.35 25.16 -0.25
C ASN A 237 44.71 25.53 0.35
N LEU A 238 44.73 26.36 1.40
CA LEU A 238 45.94 26.78 2.10
C LEU A 238 46.50 25.68 3.02
N LEU A 239 45.64 24.91 3.69
CA LEU A 239 46.04 23.74 4.47
C LEU A 239 46.58 22.62 3.57
N ASP A 240 45.93 22.33 2.44
CA ASP A 240 46.38 21.31 1.48
C ASP A 240 47.74 21.63 0.84
N ALA A 241 48.07 22.92 0.71
CA ALA A 241 49.36 23.38 0.18
C ALA A 241 50.54 23.21 1.17
N GLY A 242 50.31 22.70 2.39
CA GLY A 242 51.36 22.52 3.41
C GLY A 242 51.90 23.83 4.00
N LYS A 243 51.29 24.97 3.65
CA LYS A 243 51.65 26.30 4.16
C LYS A 243 50.86 26.58 5.42
N ALA A 244 51.07 25.82 6.48
CA ALA A 244 50.28 26.00 7.71
C ALA A 244 50.60 27.32 8.45
N ASN A 245 51.79 27.92 8.27
CA ASN A 245 52.22 29.07 9.10
C ASN A 245 52.13 30.45 8.44
N GLU A 246 52.47 30.62 7.16
CA GLU A 246 52.52 31.96 6.51
C GLU A 246 51.18 32.60 6.06
N PRO A 247 50.14 31.84 5.66
CA PRO A 247 48.91 32.42 5.11
C PRO A 247 47.85 32.70 6.16
N MET A 248 48.05 32.23 7.40
CA MET A 248 47.08 32.36 8.47
C MET A 248 47.07 33.79 9.07
N GLU A 249 48.21 34.49 9.06
CA GLU A 249 48.34 35.89 9.49
C GLU A 249 47.79 36.91 8.47
N ASN A 250 47.67 36.53 7.19
CA ASN A 250 47.21 37.42 6.13
C ASN A 250 45.70 37.33 5.87
N LEU A 251 45.03 36.24 6.26
CA LEU A 251 43.57 36.08 6.10
C LEU A 251 42.78 36.70 7.25
N TYR A 252 43.33 36.72 8.46
CA TYR A 252 42.63 37.16 9.67
C TYR A 252 43.34 38.35 10.29
N LYS A 253 42.58 39.39 10.66
CA LYS A 253 43.14 40.65 11.17
C LYS A 253 43.60 40.54 12.62
N THR A 254 43.12 39.53 13.35
CA THR A 254 43.44 39.31 14.77
C THR A 254 43.69 37.83 15.08
N PRO A 255 44.65 37.51 15.97
CA PRO A 255 44.92 36.12 16.39
C PRO A 255 43.72 35.41 17.04
N THR A 256 42.84 36.16 17.71
CA THR A 256 41.62 35.62 18.33
C THR A 256 40.56 35.21 17.30
N GLU A 257 40.42 35.98 16.22
CA GLU A 257 39.54 35.65 15.08
C GLU A 257 40.04 34.40 14.35
N GLN A 258 41.35 34.28 14.18
CA GLN A 258 42.01 33.11 13.62
C GLN A 258 41.75 31.83 14.44
N LEU A 259 41.98 31.86 15.77
CA LEU A 259 41.71 30.72 16.64
C LEU A 259 40.24 30.30 16.57
N THR A 260 39.33 31.27 16.58
CA THR A 260 37.88 31.02 16.51
C THR A 260 37.47 30.41 15.16
N ALA A 261 38.04 30.88 14.06
CA ALA A 261 37.77 30.34 12.71
C ALA A 261 38.27 28.90 12.56
N LEU A 262 39.48 28.59 13.04
CA LEU A 262 40.01 27.23 13.06
C LEU A 262 39.16 26.29 13.91
N GLN A 263 38.77 26.72 15.11
CA GLN A 263 37.94 25.90 15.98
C GLN A 263 36.56 25.62 15.37
N LYS A 264 35.98 26.57 14.63
CA LYS A 264 34.76 26.34 13.84
C LYS A 264 34.99 25.33 12.72
N CYS A 265 36.08 25.45 11.98
CA CYS A 265 36.45 24.50 10.93
C CYS A 265 36.63 23.08 11.47
N GLU A 266 37.36 22.91 12.58
CA GLU A 266 37.56 21.61 13.24
C GLU A 266 36.23 20.99 13.67
N ASN A 267 35.35 21.78 14.29
CA ASN A 267 34.02 21.34 14.70
C ASN A 267 33.14 20.95 13.52
N ALA A 268 33.16 21.74 12.43
CA ALA A 268 32.39 21.48 11.22
C ALA A 268 32.88 20.21 10.51
N TRP A 269 34.19 20.02 10.41
CA TRP A 269 34.81 18.81 9.85
C TRP A 269 34.48 17.56 10.69
N ALA A 270 34.58 17.65 12.02
CA ALA A 270 34.21 16.56 12.93
C ALA A 270 32.73 16.17 12.80
N LYS A 271 31.83 17.17 12.68
CA LYS A 271 30.39 16.94 12.46
C LYS A 271 30.13 16.26 11.11
N LYS A 272 30.73 16.74 10.02
CA LYS A 272 30.59 16.13 8.68
C LYS A 272 31.08 14.69 8.69
N ARG A 273 32.25 14.43 9.27
CA ARG A 273 32.78 13.07 9.41
C ARG A 273 31.84 12.14 10.18
N ALA A 274 31.35 12.57 11.34
CA ALA A 274 30.42 11.76 12.14
C ALA A 274 29.11 11.46 11.40
N ALA A 275 28.58 12.41 10.62
CA ALA A 275 27.39 12.23 9.81
C ALA A 275 27.63 11.23 8.66
N VAL A 276 28.76 11.33 7.96
CA VAL A 276 29.18 10.38 6.92
C VAL A 276 29.33 8.96 7.47
N GLU A 277 29.96 8.79 8.64
CA GLU A 277 30.11 7.48 9.27
C GLU A 277 28.77 6.84 9.65
N LYS A 278 27.80 7.65 10.10
CA LYS A 278 26.42 7.18 10.37
C LYS A 278 25.71 6.76 9.08
N MET A 279 25.79 7.58 8.04
CA MET A 279 25.24 7.26 6.71
C MET A 279 25.77 5.93 6.17
N PHE A 280 27.07 5.69 6.30
CA PHE A 280 27.68 4.44 5.84
C PHE A 280 27.14 3.21 6.59
N LYS A 281 26.96 3.30 7.91
CA LYS A 281 26.36 2.23 8.73
C LYS A 281 24.90 1.97 8.37
N ALA A 282 24.11 3.03 8.15
CA ALA A 282 22.72 2.92 7.76
C ALA A 282 22.58 2.26 6.38
N ASN A 283 23.39 2.68 5.40
CA ASN A 283 23.40 2.11 4.06
C ASN A 283 23.83 0.62 4.06
N ALA A 284 24.84 0.26 4.84
CA ALA A 284 25.25 -1.14 5.00
C ALA A 284 24.12 -2.01 5.57
N THR A 285 23.34 -1.46 6.51
CA THR A 285 22.18 -2.15 7.10
C THR A 285 21.07 -2.34 6.06
N LEU A 286 20.73 -1.29 5.32
CA LEU A 286 19.73 -1.34 4.26
C LEU A 286 20.10 -2.36 3.16
N THR A 287 21.36 -2.34 2.72
CA THR A 287 21.88 -3.28 1.71
C THR A 287 21.69 -4.73 2.16
N LYS A 288 22.02 -5.05 3.42
CA LYS A 288 21.81 -6.40 3.98
C LYS A 288 20.34 -6.79 3.98
N ARG A 289 19.43 -5.87 4.33
CA ARG A 289 17.99 -6.14 4.36
C ARG A 289 17.41 -6.37 2.97
N LEU A 290 17.81 -5.56 1.99
CA LEU A 290 17.42 -5.75 0.60
C LEU A 290 17.90 -7.08 0.04
N ALA A 291 19.11 -7.54 0.42
CA ALA A 291 19.62 -8.84 -0.01
C ALA A 291 18.76 -10.01 0.52
N ILE A 292 18.32 -9.94 1.78
CA ILE A 292 17.43 -10.96 2.39
C ILE A 292 16.10 -11.01 1.61
N LEU A 293 15.45 -9.86 1.42
CA LEU A 293 14.17 -9.80 0.71
C LEU A 293 14.28 -10.25 -0.75
N ASN A 294 15.38 -9.92 -1.43
CA ASN A 294 15.62 -10.38 -2.78
C ASN A 294 15.71 -11.92 -2.84
N LYS A 295 16.40 -12.54 -1.87
CA LYS A 295 16.46 -14.00 -1.76
C LYS A 295 15.07 -14.62 -1.56
N THR A 296 14.27 -14.06 -0.65
CA THR A 296 12.88 -14.50 -0.41
C THR A 296 11.99 -14.31 -1.66
N CYS A 297 12.26 -13.28 -2.46
CA CYS A 297 11.57 -13.06 -3.73
C CYS A 297 11.94 -14.11 -4.79
N GLU A 298 13.23 -14.40 -4.92
CA GLU A 298 13.75 -15.43 -5.85
C GLU A 298 13.21 -16.83 -5.51
N GLU A 299 13.08 -17.17 -4.23
CA GLU A 299 12.48 -18.42 -3.77
C GLU A 299 11.00 -18.51 -4.18
N ARG A 300 10.22 -17.46 -3.92
CA ARG A 300 8.81 -17.39 -4.35
C ARG A 300 8.65 -17.47 -5.87
N GLU A 301 9.56 -16.87 -6.64
CA GLU A 301 9.55 -16.99 -8.10
C GLU A 301 9.82 -18.42 -8.58
N LYS A 302 10.74 -19.15 -7.93
CA LYS A 302 11.01 -20.56 -8.24
C LYS A 302 9.79 -21.41 -7.97
N GLU A 303 9.16 -21.26 -6.81
CA GLU A 303 7.91 -21.94 -6.48
C GLU A 303 6.81 -21.61 -7.48
N ASN A 304 6.68 -20.36 -7.89
CA ASN A 304 5.66 -19.97 -8.85
C ASN A 304 5.91 -20.59 -10.24
N LYS A 305 7.17 -20.68 -10.68
CA LYS A 305 7.55 -21.42 -11.90
C LYS A 305 7.19 -22.90 -11.81
N GLU A 306 7.31 -23.51 -10.64
CA GLU A 306 6.87 -24.90 -10.42
C GLU A 306 5.35 -25.04 -10.48
N ARG A 307 4.60 -24.11 -9.87
CA ARG A 307 3.14 -24.03 -9.96
C ARG A 307 2.68 -23.85 -11.40
N GLU A 308 3.35 -23.01 -12.19
CA GLU A 308 3.08 -22.85 -13.63
C GLU A 308 3.34 -24.13 -14.42
N LYS A 309 4.46 -24.82 -14.16
CA LYS A 309 4.75 -26.13 -14.77
C LYS A 309 3.66 -27.16 -14.43
N TRP A 310 3.17 -27.16 -13.19
CA TRP A 310 2.06 -28.02 -12.77
C TRP A 310 0.77 -27.64 -13.50
N LEU A 311 0.42 -26.36 -13.55
CA LEU A 311 -0.75 -25.85 -14.27
C LEU A 311 -0.72 -26.20 -15.75
N SER A 312 0.45 -26.15 -16.39
CA SER A 312 0.62 -26.57 -17.79
C SER A 312 0.31 -28.06 -18.02
N LYS A 313 0.63 -28.92 -17.05
CA LYS A 313 0.32 -30.36 -17.09
C LYS A 313 -1.14 -30.67 -16.71
N SER A 314 -1.79 -29.77 -15.97
CA SER A 314 -3.12 -29.99 -15.39
C SER A 314 -4.22 -30.35 -16.42
N PRO A 315 -4.36 -29.65 -17.57
CA PRO A 315 -5.36 -30.02 -18.59
C PRO A 315 -5.16 -31.43 -19.15
N THR A 316 -3.92 -31.83 -19.41
CA THR A 316 -3.60 -33.17 -19.94
C THR A 316 -3.99 -34.25 -18.94
N VAL A 317 -3.65 -34.05 -17.67
CA VAL A 317 -4.03 -34.96 -16.58
C VAL A 317 -5.55 -35.02 -16.42
N ALA A 318 -6.26 -33.88 -16.51
CA ALA A 318 -7.72 -33.84 -16.44
C ALA A 318 -8.39 -34.64 -17.58
N VAL A 319 -7.85 -34.60 -18.80
CA VAL A 319 -8.33 -35.41 -19.93
C VAL A 319 -8.06 -36.90 -19.69
N GLN A 320 -6.88 -37.26 -19.19
CA GLN A 320 -6.53 -38.64 -18.85
C GLN A 320 -7.45 -39.21 -17.77
N ILE A 321 -7.70 -38.45 -16.70
CA ILE A 321 -8.63 -38.81 -15.63
C ILE A 321 -10.05 -38.98 -16.18
N SER A 322 -10.52 -38.04 -17.02
CA SER A 322 -11.84 -38.13 -17.65
C SER A 322 -11.98 -39.39 -18.52
N THR A 323 -10.93 -39.72 -19.28
CA THR A 323 -10.87 -40.92 -20.12
C THR A 323 -10.86 -42.19 -19.27
N ALA A 324 -10.07 -42.22 -18.20
CA ALA A 324 -10.03 -43.34 -17.26
C ALA A 324 -11.39 -43.54 -16.57
N ARG A 325 -12.04 -42.46 -16.14
CA ARG A 325 -13.39 -42.47 -15.56
C ARG A 325 -14.43 -43.02 -16.55
N MET A 326 -14.36 -42.62 -17.82
CA MET A 326 -15.24 -43.13 -18.87
C MET A 326 -15.06 -44.65 -19.05
N LYS A 327 -13.82 -45.13 -19.12
CA LYS A 327 -13.51 -46.56 -19.23
C LYS A 327 -13.99 -47.34 -18.00
N ALA A 328 -13.72 -46.83 -16.80
CA ALA A 328 -14.17 -47.43 -15.55
C ALA A 328 -15.71 -47.50 -15.48
N SER A 329 -16.41 -46.43 -15.87
CA SER A 329 -17.88 -46.41 -15.93
C SER A 329 -18.42 -47.44 -16.91
N LYS A 330 -17.78 -47.59 -18.09
CA LYS A 330 -18.18 -48.60 -19.08
C LYS A 330 -17.99 -50.03 -18.56
N ARG A 331 -16.88 -50.32 -17.87
CA ARG A 331 -16.65 -51.63 -17.23
C ARG A 331 -17.67 -51.90 -16.12
N ASN A 332 -17.94 -50.90 -15.27
CA ASN A 332 -18.92 -51.02 -14.21
C ASN A 332 -20.33 -51.29 -14.77
N ALA A 333 -20.73 -50.56 -15.82
CA ALA A 333 -22.02 -50.80 -16.49
C ALA A 333 -22.11 -52.22 -17.10
N ALA A 334 -21.01 -52.73 -17.68
CA ALA A 334 -20.95 -54.11 -18.19
C ALA A 334 -21.08 -55.15 -17.07
N TYR A 335 -20.37 -54.95 -15.95
CA TYR A 335 -20.43 -55.82 -14.78
C TYR A 335 -21.83 -55.85 -14.14
N VAL A 336 -22.48 -54.69 -14.03
CA VAL A 336 -23.87 -54.59 -13.54
C VAL A 336 -24.85 -55.27 -14.50
N ALA A 337 -24.64 -55.15 -15.82
CA ALA A 337 -25.49 -55.79 -16.83
C ALA A 337 -25.35 -57.33 -16.87
N THR A 338 -24.19 -57.88 -16.49
CA THR A 338 -23.98 -59.32 -16.35
C THR A 338 -24.41 -59.87 -14.99
N GLY A 339 -25.07 -59.05 -14.15
CA GLY A 339 -25.60 -59.46 -12.85
C GLY A 339 -24.52 -59.76 -11.80
N GLY A 340 -23.29 -59.27 -12.00
CA GLY A 340 -22.16 -59.55 -11.10
C GLY A 340 -21.64 -60.99 -11.16
N ASP A 341 -21.93 -61.73 -12.22
CA ASP A 341 -21.40 -63.09 -12.40
C ASP A 341 -19.99 -63.04 -13.02
N ASP A 342 -18.96 -63.23 -12.19
CA ASP A 342 -17.59 -63.54 -12.63
C ASP A 342 -17.57 -64.97 -13.22
N GLY A 343 -18.13 -65.08 -14.42
CA GLY A 343 -18.12 -66.31 -15.20
C GLY A 343 -16.68 -66.70 -15.56
N LYS A 344 -16.11 -67.63 -14.78
CA LYS A 344 -14.93 -68.46 -15.11
C LYS A 344 -15.00 -69.00 -16.54
N LYS A 345 -14.55 -68.26 -17.56
CA LYS A 345 -14.17 -68.79 -18.88
C LYS A 345 -13.10 -67.92 -19.55
N ASN A 346 -11.87 -68.06 -19.08
CA ASN A 346 -10.66 -68.33 -19.88
C ASN A 346 -9.44 -68.13 -18.98
N SER A 347 -8.95 -69.25 -18.43
CA SER A 347 -7.86 -69.33 -17.47
C SER A 347 -6.48 -69.52 -18.10
N GLU A 348 -6.21 -69.03 -19.32
CA GLU A 348 -4.93 -69.38 -19.98
C GLU A 348 -4.15 -68.25 -20.66
N GLU A 349 -4.51 -66.96 -20.50
CA GLU A 349 -3.74 -65.92 -21.25
C GLU A 349 -3.58 -64.56 -20.56
N LEU A 350 -3.46 -64.50 -19.23
CA LEU A 350 -3.20 -63.24 -18.51
C LEU A 350 -2.24 -63.39 -17.30
N ASP A 351 -1.24 -64.26 -17.38
CA ASP A 351 -0.25 -64.43 -16.31
C ASP A 351 1.00 -63.52 -16.46
N ASN A 352 0.84 -62.28 -16.96
CA ASN A 352 1.99 -61.37 -17.12
C ASN A 352 1.63 -59.88 -17.02
N ARG A 353 0.78 -59.51 -16.06
CA ARG A 353 0.66 -58.10 -15.64
C ARG A 353 0.89 -57.99 -14.15
N GLU A 354 2.04 -57.42 -13.80
CA GLU A 354 2.37 -56.95 -12.46
C GLU A 354 1.18 -56.14 -11.90
N GLU A 355 0.71 -56.62 -10.75
CA GLU A 355 -0.42 -56.10 -10.02
C GLU A 355 -0.07 -54.72 -9.46
N PHE A 356 -0.68 -53.67 -10.01
CA PHE A 356 -0.51 -52.32 -9.50
C PHE A 356 -1.29 -52.18 -8.19
N VAL A 357 -0.59 -52.37 -7.07
CA VAL A 357 -1.12 -52.16 -5.72
C VAL A 357 -1.43 -50.66 -5.55
N ILE A 358 -2.71 -50.34 -5.35
CA ILE A 358 -3.17 -48.99 -5.05
C ILE A 358 -2.88 -48.72 -3.57
N PRO A 359 -2.07 -47.71 -3.21
CA PRO A 359 -1.87 -47.35 -1.81
C PRO A 359 -3.17 -46.84 -1.18
N GLU A 360 -3.48 -47.29 0.03
CA GLU A 360 -4.66 -46.83 0.78
C GLU A 360 -4.65 -45.31 0.98
N PRO A 361 -5.83 -44.67 0.97
CA PRO A 361 -5.94 -43.23 1.15
C PRO A 361 -5.49 -42.81 2.55
N VAL A 362 -4.61 -41.82 2.61
CA VAL A 362 -4.20 -41.18 3.86
C VAL A 362 -5.39 -40.43 4.46
N ASP A 363 -5.87 -40.90 5.61
CA ASP A 363 -6.90 -40.24 6.40
C ASP A 363 -6.39 -38.88 6.91
N MET A 364 -6.95 -37.79 6.39
CA MET A 364 -6.57 -36.41 6.70
C MET A 364 -7.35 -35.82 7.90
N ASP A 365 -8.03 -36.66 8.68
CA ASP A 365 -8.97 -36.21 9.75
C ASP A 365 -8.55 -36.64 11.17
N LYS A 366 -7.25 -36.87 11.40
CA LYS A 366 -6.72 -36.91 12.77
C LYS A 366 -6.01 -35.61 13.10
N SER A 367 -6.61 -34.88 14.04
CA SER A 367 -5.96 -33.81 14.78
C SER A 367 -4.79 -34.40 15.57
N ASP A 368 -3.57 -34.04 15.22
CA ASP A 368 -2.41 -34.30 16.08
C ASP A 368 -2.39 -33.24 17.19
N GLY A 369 -3.21 -33.50 18.21
CA GLY A 369 -3.02 -32.98 19.54
C GLY A 369 -2.20 -33.97 20.35
N GLU A 370 -1.07 -33.47 20.84
CA GLU A 370 -0.38 -33.85 22.09
C GLU A 370 0.24 -35.26 22.22
N GLY A 371 1.54 -35.26 22.53
CA GLY A 371 2.09 -36.11 23.59
C GLY A 371 3.03 -37.23 23.16
N GLU A 372 4.33 -36.95 23.14
CA GLU A 372 5.35 -37.95 23.48
C GLU A 372 6.15 -37.44 24.69
N GLU A 373 5.62 -37.71 25.89
CA GLU A 373 6.41 -38.27 26.99
C GLU A 373 6.67 -39.74 26.58
N GLY A 374 7.83 -40.38 26.67
CA GLY A 374 9.00 -40.22 27.52
C GLY A 374 9.38 -41.63 27.99
N GLU A 375 10.60 -42.10 27.72
CA GLU A 375 11.27 -43.24 28.38
C GLU A 375 12.77 -43.03 28.13
N GLU A 376 13.45 -42.34 29.05
CA GLU A 376 14.27 -42.91 30.13
C GLU A 376 15.59 -43.52 29.65
N ASP A 377 16.69 -42.80 29.89
CA ASP A 377 17.88 -43.42 30.48
C ASP A 377 18.51 -42.41 31.47
N PRO A 378 18.83 -42.80 32.73
CA PRO A 378 19.22 -41.88 33.78
C PRO A 378 20.72 -41.98 34.04
N GLU A 379 21.52 -40.97 33.67
CA GLU A 379 22.87 -40.85 34.21
C GLU A 379 23.22 -39.39 34.55
N GLU A 380 23.09 -39.13 35.86
CA GLU A 380 24.09 -38.48 36.70
C GLU A 380 24.40 -36.98 36.44
N TYR A 381 23.65 -36.17 37.17
CA TYR A 381 24.01 -34.82 37.62
C TYR A 381 25.21 -34.88 38.57
N GLU A 382 26.16 -33.96 38.44
CA GLU A 382 26.80 -33.26 39.58
C GLU A 382 27.69 -32.09 39.09
N PRO A 383 28.06 -31.12 39.95
CA PRO A 383 27.55 -29.73 39.97
C PRO A 383 28.32 -28.67 39.17
#